data_AF-A0A2W4RMR9-F1
#
_entry.id   AF-A0A2W4RMR9-F1
#
_cell.length_a   1.000
_cell.length_b   1.000
_cell.length_c   1.000
_cell.angle_alpha   90.00
_cell.angle_beta   90.00
_cell.angle_gamma   90.00
#
_symmetry.space_group_name_H-M   'P 1'
#
loop_
_entity.id
_entity.type
_entity.pdbx_description
1 polymer ?
#
loop_
_entity_poly.entity_id
_entity_poly.type
_entity_poly.pdbx_seq_one_letter_code
_entity_poly.pdbx_strand_id
1 'polypeptide(L)'
;MFKSPERKAKIKSKFKGQSESLTRHSRGRGVMLWPVFWETVRPRPSIRALGLQKPALGVIVKYIGRNGMYVEASGIAKFKVNATGEEITVDAADLYWDCEGTGEERQMGAELVYSAEYSIESNSGESYEVTWSVWEYPVGAENTKETNVPDGVSLVEDIRYGLSHEPEQNQDELNS
;
A
#
# COMPACT_ATOMS: atom_id res chain seq x y z
N MET A 1 47.43 62.62 -33.73
CA MET A 1 46.55 61.99 -34.73
C MET A 1 45.33 61.42 -33.99
N PHE A 2 44.15 61.99 -34.26
CA PHE A 2 42.76 61.55 -34.01
C PHE A 2 42.25 61.02 -32.64
N LYS A 3 41.07 61.56 -32.27
CA LYS A 3 40.24 61.33 -31.08
C LYS A 3 39.19 60.21 -31.29
N SER A 4 38.65 59.70 -30.16
CA SER A 4 37.21 59.35 -29.94
C SER A 4 36.70 57.94 -30.37
N PRO A 5 35.48 57.48 -29.96
CA PRO A 5 35.04 57.12 -28.59
C PRO A 5 34.09 55.88 -28.52
N GLU A 6 33.58 55.62 -27.29
CA GLU A 6 32.35 54.90 -26.84
C GLU A 6 31.42 54.20 -27.85
N ARG A 7 30.85 53.05 -27.46
CA ARG A 7 29.41 52.75 -27.69
C ARG A 7 28.73 52.07 -26.50
N LYS A 8 27.81 52.82 -25.89
CA LYS A 8 26.67 52.35 -25.11
C LYS A 8 25.62 51.77 -26.05
N ALA A 9 24.91 50.72 -25.64
CA ALA A 9 23.62 50.36 -26.24
C ALA A 9 22.57 50.19 -25.13
N LYS A 10 21.72 51.20 -25.02
CA LYS A 10 20.48 51.24 -24.26
C LYS A 10 19.38 51.00 -25.29
N ILE A 11 18.56 49.96 -25.16
CA ILE A 11 17.31 49.87 -25.92
C ILE A 11 16.15 49.91 -24.92
N LYS A 12 15.46 51.06 -24.93
CA LYS A 12 14.09 51.21 -24.45
C LYS A 12 13.16 50.81 -25.59
N SER A 13 12.08 50.09 -25.31
CA SER A 13 10.84 50.28 -26.06
C SER A 13 9.64 50.17 -25.14
N LYS A 14 9.03 51.33 -24.87
CA LYS A 14 7.61 51.45 -24.53
C LYS A 14 6.80 51.07 -25.76
N PHE A 15 5.71 50.32 -25.58
CA PHE A 15 4.50 50.56 -26.38
C PHE A 15 3.27 50.49 -25.46
N LYS A 16 2.40 51.47 -25.65
CA LYS A 16 1.16 51.74 -24.93
C LYS A 16 0.05 51.75 -25.97
N GLY A 17 -1.12 51.23 -25.59
CA GLY A 17 -2.40 51.43 -26.27
C GLY A 17 -2.84 50.22 -27.09
N GLN A 18 -4.12 49.91 -27.22
CA GLN A 18 -5.34 50.39 -26.58
C GLN A 18 -6.45 49.37 -26.97
N SER A 19 -7.48 49.31 -26.12
CA SER A 19 -8.82 48.74 -26.30
C SER A 19 -9.30 48.29 -27.70
N GLU A 20 -9.98 47.15 -27.78
CA GLU A 20 -11.41 47.09 -28.11
C GLU A 20 -12.04 45.72 -27.87
N SER A 21 -13.30 45.77 -27.47
CA SER A 21 -14.21 44.69 -27.12
C SER A 21 -14.73 43.92 -28.33
N LEU A 22 -14.84 42.60 -28.23
CA LEU A 22 -15.86 41.86 -28.97
C LEU A 22 -16.47 40.74 -28.11
N THR A 23 -17.76 40.90 -27.85
CA THR A 23 -18.70 39.93 -27.31
C THR A 23 -18.80 38.73 -28.27
N ARG A 24 -18.90 37.50 -27.75
CA ARG A 24 -20.06 36.58 -27.93
C ARG A 24 -19.68 35.08 -27.80
N HIS A 25 -20.26 34.49 -26.74
CA HIS A 25 -20.82 33.13 -26.60
C HIS A 25 -19.93 31.90 -26.40
N SER A 26 -20.02 31.41 -25.15
CA SER A 26 -20.28 30.03 -24.73
C SER A 26 -19.67 28.87 -25.54
N ARG A 27 -18.75 28.18 -24.88
CA ARG A 27 -18.79 26.72 -24.69
C ARG A 27 -17.93 26.40 -23.47
N GLY A 28 -18.60 26.02 -22.39
CA GLY A 28 -17.95 25.57 -21.16
C GLY A 28 -17.08 24.37 -21.45
N ARG A 29 -15.78 24.48 -21.14
CA ARG A 29 -14.92 23.31 -20.99
C ARG A 29 -15.21 22.76 -19.59
N GLY A 30 -15.95 21.66 -19.56
CA GLY A 30 -16.08 20.82 -18.38
C GLY A 30 -14.69 20.35 -17.98
N VAL A 31 -14.22 20.83 -16.84
CA VAL A 31 -13.09 20.25 -16.13
C VAL A 31 -13.63 18.96 -15.52
N MET A 32 -13.17 17.81 -15.99
CA MET A 32 -13.45 16.53 -15.34
C MET A 32 -12.78 16.55 -13.97
N LEU A 33 -13.57 16.86 -12.95
CA LEU A 33 -13.27 16.54 -11.58
C LEU A 33 -13.41 15.02 -11.45
N TRP A 34 -12.28 14.34 -11.31
CA TRP A 34 -12.27 12.96 -10.85
C TRP A 34 -12.87 12.94 -9.43
N PRO A 35 -13.83 12.07 -9.13
CA PRO A 35 -14.37 11.98 -7.78
C PRO A 35 -13.28 11.43 -6.85
N VAL A 36 -12.94 12.25 -5.86
CA VAL A 36 -12.25 11.83 -4.63
C VAL A 36 -13.11 10.75 -4.01
N PHE A 37 -12.65 9.50 -4.10
CA PHE A 37 -13.28 8.36 -3.49
C PHE A 37 -13.13 8.53 -1.97
N TRP A 38 -14.25 8.73 -1.29
CA TRP A 38 -14.29 8.79 0.16
C TRP A 38 -14.13 7.36 0.66
N GLU A 39 -12.92 7.04 1.07
CA GLU A 39 -12.63 5.78 1.73
C GLU A 39 -13.37 5.75 3.06
N THR A 40 -14.21 4.74 3.23
CA THR A 40 -14.82 4.46 4.53
C THR A 40 -13.71 3.94 5.42
N VAL A 41 -13.06 4.85 6.16
CA VAL A 41 -12.17 4.50 7.27
C VAL A 41 -13.00 3.67 8.25
N ARG A 42 -12.95 2.35 8.12
CA ARG A 42 -13.48 1.45 9.13
C ARG A 42 -12.64 1.69 10.38
N PRO A 43 -13.24 1.96 11.54
CA PRO A 43 -12.47 2.25 12.74
C PRO A 43 -11.60 1.03 13.08
N ARG A 44 -10.28 1.26 13.12
CA ARG A 44 -9.30 0.31 13.68
C ARG A 44 -9.77 -0.09 15.08
N PRO A 45 -10.02 -1.37 15.40
CA PRO A 45 -10.22 -1.76 16.78
C PRO A 45 -8.89 -1.58 17.52
N SER A 46 -8.85 -0.60 18.43
CA SER A 46 -7.77 -0.43 19.38
C SER A 46 -7.70 -1.67 20.28
N ILE A 47 -6.76 -2.57 20.00
CA ILE A 47 -6.39 -3.65 20.92
C ILE A 47 -5.54 -3.04 22.03
N ARG A 48 -6.19 -2.32 22.95
CA ARG A 48 -5.66 -2.08 24.30
C ARG A 48 -6.69 -2.58 25.28
N ALA A 49 -6.22 -3.43 26.19
CA ALA A 49 -6.92 -3.97 27.36
C ALA A 49 -7.72 -5.27 27.17
N LEU A 50 -7.04 -6.36 26.82
CA LEU A 50 -7.27 -7.66 27.48
C LEU A 50 -5.89 -8.28 27.70
N GLY A 51 -5.61 -8.73 28.93
CA GLY A 51 -4.34 -9.35 29.31
C GLY A 51 -4.14 -10.72 28.68
N LEU A 52 -4.11 -10.79 27.35
CA LEU A 52 -3.63 -11.96 26.61
C LEU A 52 -2.10 -11.97 26.75
N GLN A 53 -1.63 -12.98 27.47
CA GLN A 53 -0.23 -13.35 27.51
C GLN A 53 0.25 -13.54 26.06
N LYS A 54 1.19 -12.69 25.62
CA LYS A 54 1.81 -12.78 24.29
C LYS A 54 2.24 -14.23 24.05
N PRO A 55 1.77 -14.88 22.97
CA PRO A 55 2.09 -16.28 22.79
C PRO A 55 3.58 -16.45 22.44
N ALA A 56 4.15 -17.58 22.84
CA ALA A 56 5.55 -17.90 22.62
C ALA A 56 5.87 -17.93 21.11
N LEU A 57 7.11 -17.52 20.78
CA LEU A 57 7.70 -17.55 19.44
C LEU A 57 7.32 -18.83 18.67
N GLY A 58 6.47 -18.71 17.64
CA GLY A 58 6.08 -19.82 16.77
C GLY A 58 4.58 -19.96 16.48
N VAL A 59 3.73 -18.98 16.81
CA VAL A 59 2.31 -19.05 16.45
C VAL A 59 2.11 -18.86 14.96
N ILE A 60 1.51 -19.86 14.31
CA ILE A 60 0.89 -19.72 13.00
C ILE A 60 -0.50 -19.13 13.23
N VAL A 61 -0.75 -17.94 12.71
CA VAL A 61 -2.09 -17.39 12.63
C VAL A 61 -2.67 -17.72 11.27
N LYS A 62 -3.87 -18.31 11.27
CA LYS A 62 -4.62 -18.67 10.06
C LYS A 62 -5.65 -17.60 9.75
N TYR A 63 -5.60 -17.03 8.56
CA TYR A 63 -6.58 -16.08 8.06
C TYR A 63 -7.37 -16.70 6.92
N ILE A 64 -8.63 -17.03 7.17
CA ILE A 64 -9.47 -17.82 6.26
C ILE A 64 -9.86 -16.97 5.04
N GLY A 65 -9.39 -17.40 3.87
CA GLY A 65 -9.80 -16.95 2.55
C GLY A 65 -10.99 -17.74 2.00
N ARG A 66 -11.12 -17.79 0.67
CA ARG A 66 -12.18 -18.55 -0.01
C ARG A 66 -11.74 -20.02 -0.20
N ASN A 67 -12.70 -20.96 -0.22
CA ASN A 67 -12.49 -22.38 -0.59
C ASN A 67 -11.43 -23.15 0.24
N GLY A 68 -11.31 -22.88 1.54
CA GLY A 68 -10.34 -23.57 2.39
C GLY A 68 -8.90 -23.12 2.19
N MET A 69 -8.66 -22.08 1.38
CA MET A 69 -7.38 -21.36 1.34
C MET A 69 -7.30 -20.39 2.52
N TYR A 70 -6.12 -20.25 3.09
CA TYR A 70 -5.86 -19.31 4.17
C TYR A 70 -4.41 -18.84 4.14
N VAL A 71 -4.16 -17.63 4.65
CA VAL A 71 -2.80 -17.15 4.89
C VAL A 71 -2.33 -17.70 6.22
N GLU A 72 -1.18 -18.38 6.20
CA GLU A 72 -0.41 -18.69 7.39
C GLU A 72 0.63 -17.59 7.60
N ALA A 73 0.59 -16.92 8.74
CA ALA A 73 1.58 -15.90 9.11
C ALA A 73 2.16 -16.20 10.49
N SER A 74 3.47 -16.02 10.66
CA SER A 74 4.18 -16.25 11.93
C SER A 74 5.46 -15.42 12.05
N GLY A 75 5.91 -15.19 13.28
CA GLY A 75 7.15 -14.47 13.57
C GLY A 75 6.94 -12.98 13.81
N ILE A 76 8.06 -12.24 13.81
CA ILE A 76 8.09 -10.81 14.11
C ILE A 76 8.91 -10.13 13.02
N ALA A 77 8.32 -9.17 12.32
CA ALA A 77 9.05 -8.29 11.43
C ALA A 77 9.76 -7.21 12.25
N LYS A 78 11.00 -6.89 11.88
CA LYS A 78 11.82 -5.85 12.48
C LYS A 78 12.14 -4.80 11.44
N PHE A 79 11.85 -3.56 11.80
CA PHE A 79 12.07 -2.39 10.98
C PHE A 79 13.06 -1.46 11.67
N LYS A 80 13.83 -0.73 10.87
CA LYS A 80 14.72 0.31 11.34
C LYS A 80 14.37 1.63 10.64
N VAL A 81 13.98 2.63 11.41
CA VAL A 81 13.75 3.99 10.89
C VAL A 81 15.09 4.59 10.48
N ASN A 82 15.22 5.02 9.22
CA ASN A 82 16.49 5.43 8.64
C ASN A 82 17.03 6.72 9.27
N ALA A 83 16.14 7.66 9.62
CA ALA A 83 16.51 8.96 10.16
C ALA A 83 17.00 8.89 11.62
N THR A 84 16.37 8.06 12.45
CA THR A 84 16.62 8.01 13.90
C THR A 84 17.41 6.76 14.32
N GLY A 85 17.42 5.72 13.49
CA GLY A 85 17.91 4.40 13.84
C GLY A 85 16.99 3.62 14.79
N GLU A 86 15.79 4.12 15.05
CA GLU A 86 14.79 3.46 15.90
C GLU A 86 14.40 2.09 15.34
N GLU A 87 14.35 1.08 16.21
CA GLU A 87 13.90 -0.26 15.85
C GLU A 87 12.45 -0.46 16.26
N ILE A 88 11.61 -0.88 15.31
CA ILE A 88 10.18 -1.12 15.53
C ILE A 88 9.86 -2.55 15.12
N THR A 89 9.02 -3.22 15.89
CA THR A 89 8.63 -4.61 15.66
C THR A 89 7.15 -4.73 15.36
N VAL A 90 6.79 -5.55 14.39
CA VAL A 90 5.40 -5.90 14.07
C VAL A 90 5.25 -7.41 14.21
N ASP A 91 4.33 -7.86 15.08
CA ASP A 91 4.02 -9.28 15.23
C ASP A 91 3.10 -9.73 14.09
N ALA A 92 3.34 -10.92 13.53
CA ALA A 92 2.45 -11.49 12.52
C ALA A 92 1.00 -11.62 13.04
N ALA A 93 0.81 -11.83 14.34
CA ALA A 93 -0.50 -11.91 14.97
C ALA A 93 -1.25 -10.58 15.06
N ASP A 94 -0.55 -9.45 14.91
CA ASP A 94 -1.16 -8.11 14.89
C ASP A 94 -1.65 -7.72 13.49
N LEU A 95 -1.30 -8.50 12.45
CA LEU A 95 -1.73 -8.24 11.08
C LEU A 95 -3.19 -8.62 10.86
N TYR A 96 -3.88 -7.82 10.07
CA TYR A 96 -5.22 -8.14 9.58
C TYR A 96 -5.14 -8.36 8.08
N TRP A 97 -5.41 -9.58 7.64
CA TRP A 97 -5.40 -9.94 6.23
C TRP A 97 -6.80 -9.79 5.63
N ASP A 98 -6.87 -9.11 4.49
CA ASP A 98 -8.03 -9.07 3.61
C ASP A 98 -7.76 -9.85 2.32
N CYS A 99 -8.82 -10.21 1.60
CA CYS A 99 -8.75 -10.92 0.33
C CYS A 99 -9.55 -10.16 -0.73
N GLU A 100 -8.87 -9.77 -1.80
CA GLU A 100 -9.47 -9.07 -2.92
C GLU A 100 -9.21 -9.84 -4.22
N GLY A 101 -10.20 -9.87 -5.11
CA GLY A 101 -9.98 -10.34 -6.47
C GLY A 101 -9.46 -9.20 -7.34
N THR A 102 -8.47 -9.46 -8.20
CA THR A 102 -7.96 -8.42 -9.13
C THR A 102 -8.96 -8.06 -10.23
N GLY A 103 -10.07 -8.80 -10.31
CA GLY A 103 -11.12 -8.62 -11.32
C GLY A 103 -10.75 -9.16 -12.71
N GLU A 104 -9.52 -9.61 -12.89
CA GLU A 104 -9.05 -10.25 -14.12
C GLU A 104 -9.31 -11.76 -14.07
N GLU A 105 -10.38 -12.20 -14.73
CA GLU A 105 -10.59 -13.62 -15.03
C GLU A 105 -9.59 -14.07 -16.11
N ARG A 106 -8.70 -15.00 -15.74
CA ARG A 106 -7.75 -15.62 -16.65
C ARG A 106 -8.16 -17.08 -16.94
N GLN A 107 -7.35 -17.78 -17.73
CA GLN A 107 -7.68 -19.15 -18.16
C GLN A 107 -7.84 -20.15 -17.01
N MET A 108 -7.24 -19.88 -15.85
CA MET A 108 -7.29 -20.74 -14.66
C MET A 108 -8.06 -20.09 -13.49
N GLY A 109 -9.00 -19.20 -13.80
CA GLY A 109 -9.82 -18.46 -12.84
C GLY A 109 -9.33 -17.04 -12.57
N ALA A 110 -9.99 -16.36 -11.65
CA ALA A 110 -9.57 -15.05 -11.17
C ALA A 110 -8.30 -15.15 -10.31
N GLU A 111 -7.40 -14.20 -10.48
CA GLU A 111 -6.29 -13.98 -9.55
C GLU A 111 -6.82 -13.30 -8.28
N LEU A 112 -6.43 -13.84 -7.13
CA LEU A 112 -6.73 -13.25 -5.83
C LEU A 112 -5.45 -12.71 -5.19
N VAL A 113 -5.59 -11.63 -4.43
CA VAL A 113 -4.54 -11.08 -3.58
C VAL A 113 -5.02 -11.10 -2.13
N TYR A 114 -4.19 -11.66 -1.26
CA TYR A 114 -4.33 -11.57 0.18
C TYR A 114 -3.35 -10.52 0.66
N SER A 115 -3.83 -9.46 1.32
CA SER A 115 -2.97 -8.37 1.78
C SER A 115 -3.22 -8.01 3.23
N ALA A 116 -2.16 -7.61 3.93
CA ALA A 116 -2.23 -7.00 5.25
C ALA A 116 -1.48 -5.67 5.24
N GLU A 117 -2.15 -4.60 5.65
CA GLU A 117 -1.57 -3.27 5.79
C GLU A 117 -1.37 -2.95 7.27
N TYR A 118 -0.20 -2.42 7.61
CA TYR A 118 0.13 -2.04 8.97
C TYR A 118 0.81 -0.67 9.01
N SER A 119 0.32 0.19 9.90
CA SER A 119 0.83 1.54 10.10
C SER A 119 1.80 1.55 11.28
N ILE A 120 3.06 1.81 10.99
CA ILE A 120 4.15 1.95 11.96
C ILE A 120 4.26 3.42 12.34
N GLU A 121 4.20 3.73 13.63
CA GLU A 121 4.44 5.07 14.17
C GLU A 121 5.83 5.13 14.82
N SER A 122 6.66 6.06 14.36
CA SER A 122 7.99 6.36 14.93
C SER A 122 7.88 7.35 16.09
N ASN A 123 8.83 7.31 17.03
CA ASN A 123 8.91 8.32 18.09
C ASN A 123 9.17 9.74 17.55
N SER A 124 9.66 9.88 16.30
CA SER A 124 9.76 11.17 15.61
C SER A 124 8.41 11.77 15.21
N GLY A 125 7.31 11.03 15.34
CA GLY A 125 5.97 11.42 14.91
C GLY A 125 5.68 11.15 13.43
N GLU A 126 6.60 10.50 12.73
CA GLU A 126 6.40 10.02 11.36
C GLU A 126 5.67 8.68 11.35
N SER A 127 4.83 8.45 10.34
CA SER A 127 4.12 7.19 10.13
C SER A 127 4.50 6.55 8.80
N TYR A 128 4.72 5.23 8.81
CA TYR A 128 5.07 4.44 7.64
C TYR A 128 4.03 3.34 7.44
N GLU A 129 3.57 3.13 6.21
CA GLU A 129 2.61 2.09 5.87
C GLU A 129 3.33 0.94 5.18
N VAL A 130 3.31 -0.24 5.80
CA VAL A 130 3.93 -1.46 5.29
C VAL A 130 2.83 -2.42 4.86
N THR A 131 3.02 -3.07 3.72
CA THR A 131 2.05 -4.01 3.17
C THR A 131 2.70 -5.37 2.93
N TRP A 132 2.06 -6.44 3.40
CA TRP A 132 2.39 -7.80 3.00
C TRP A 132 1.32 -8.30 2.04
N SER A 133 1.73 -8.91 0.94
CA SER A 133 0.83 -9.40 -0.11
C SER A 133 1.20 -10.82 -0.55
N VAL A 134 0.20 -11.67 -0.76
CA VAL A 134 0.33 -13.02 -1.33
C VAL A 134 -0.70 -13.17 -2.44
N TRP A 135 -0.27 -13.62 -3.62
CA TRP A 135 -1.15 -13.80 -4.76
C TRP A 135 -1.46 -15.28 -4.97
N GLU A 136 -2.72 -15.58 -5.22
CA GLU A 136 -3.22 -16.91 -5.58
C GLU A 136 -3.52 -16.92 -7.08
N TYR A 137 -2.70 -17.68 -7.82
CA TYR A 137 -2.99 -17.99 -9.22
C TYR A 137 -2.09 -19.16 -9.71
N PRO A 138 -2.65 -20.25 -10.25
CA PRO A 138 -4.08 -20.51 -10.43
C PRO A 138 -4.82 -20.67 -9.10
N VAL A 139 -6.16 -20.75 -9.15
CA VAL A 139 -6.98 -20.98 -7.96
C VAL A 139 -6.44 -22.16 -7.15
N GLY A 140 -6.23 -21.96 -5.86
CA GLY A 140 -5.69 -22.93 -4.91
C GLY A 140 -4.16 -22.97 -4.79
N ALA A 141 -3.41 -22.11 -5.48
CA ALA A 141 -1.95 -22.14 -5.46
C ALA A 141 -1.32 -20.75 -5.23
N GLU A 142 -0.34 -20.68 -4.32
CA GLU A 142 0.54 -19.50 -4.19
C GLU A 142 1.28 -19.27 -5.52
N ASN A 143 1.15 -18.06 -6.06
CA ASN A 143 1.88 -17.61 -7.24
C ASN A 143 3.16 -16.86 -6.84
N THR A 144 2.98 -15.79 -6.07
CA THR A 144 4.06 -14.93 -5.59
C THR A 144 3.66 -14.26 -4.28
N LYS A 145 4.64 -13.66 -3.59
CA LYS A 145 4.43 -12.82 -2.42
C LYS A 145 5.43 -11.69 -2.36
N GLU A 146 5.06 -10.62 -1.69
CA GLU A 146 5.83 -9.39 -1.60
C GLU A 146 5.60 -8.70 -0.26
N THR A 147 6.65 -8.06 0.25
CA THR A 147 6.58 -7.13 1.39
C THR A 147 6.98 -5.76 0.87
N ASN A 148 6.03 -4.83 0.80
CA ASN A 148 6.27 -3.46 0.38
C ASN A 148 6.61 -2.60 1.60
N VAL A 149 7.79 -1.99 1.57
CA VAL A 149 8.35 -1.18 2.64
C VAL A 149 8.57 0.23 2.10
N PRO A 150 7.94 1.27 2.69
CA PRO A 150 8.02 2.62 2.17
C PRO A 150 9.39 3.25 2.46
N ASP A 151 9.68 4.33 1.75
CA ASP A 151 10.90 5.12 1.99
C ASP A 151 10.96 5.61 3.45
N GLY A 152 12.18 5.70 3.99
CA GLY A 152 12.43 6.20 5.34
C GLY A 152 12.48 5.13 6.43
N VAL A 153 12.07 3.89 6.11
CA VAL A 153 12.24 2.72 6.97
C VAL A 153 12.89 1.58 6.18
N SER A 154 13.71 0.78 6.87
CA SER A 154 14.36 -0.41 6.30
C SER A 154 13.88 -1.66 7.01
N LEU A 155 13.54 -2.70 6.25
CA LEU A 155 13.25 -4.02 6.78
C LEU A 155 14.55 -4.74 7.15
N VAL A 156 14.66 -5.17 8.40
CA VAL A 156 15.81 -5.89 8.95
C VAL A 156 15.54 -7.40 8.99
N GLU A 157 14.33 -7.77 9.39
CA GLU A 157 13.84 -9.15 9.44
C GLU A 157 12.36 -9.13 9.09
N ASP A 158 11.89 -10.07 8.28
CA ASP A 158 10.48 -10.17 7.91
C ASP A 158 9.75 -11.26 8.69
N ILE A 159 8.42 -11.18 8.73
CA ILE A 159 7.57 -12.30 9.13
C ILE A 159 7.64 -13.42 8.08
N ARG A 160 7.29 -14.63 8.50
CA ARG A 160 7.09 -15.76 7.58
C ARG A 160 5.62 -15.84 7.25
N TYR A 161 5.30 -15.75 5.97
CA TYR A 161 3.94 -15.83 5.50
C TYR A 161 3.84 -16.54 4.15
N GLY A 162 2.66 -17.09 3.87
CA GLY A 162 2.37 -17.81 2.64
C GLY A 162 0.94 -18.36 2.62
N LEU A 163 0.55 -18.89 1.47
CA LEU A 163 -0.77 -19.46 1.26
C LEU A 163 -0.77 -20.96 1.59
N SER A 164 -1.76 -21.39 2.37
CA SER A 164 -1.97 -22.79 2.74
C SER A 164 -3.41 -23.19 2.44
N HIS A 165 -3.65 -24.49 2.32
CA HIS A 165 -4.96 -25.07 2.07
C HIS A 165 -5.32 -26.09 3.15
N GLU A 166 -6.58 -26.14 3.56
CA GLU A 166 -7.04 -27.27 4.38
C GLU A 166 -7.23 -28.49 3.48
N PRO A 167 -6.72 -29.67 3.86
CA PRO A 167 -7.05 -30.89 3.12
C PRO A 167 -8.55 -31.14 3.24
N GLU A 168 -9.22 -31.39 2.11
CA GLU A 168 -10.60 -31.85 2.12
C GLU A 168 -10.69 -33.12 2.98
N GLN A 169 -11.53 -33.10 4.02
CA GLN A 169 -11.80 -34.31 4.80
C GLN A 169 -12.46 -35.33 3.87
N ASN A 170 -11.74 -36.40 3.54
CA ASN A 170 -12.29 -37.51 2.74
C ASN A 170 -13.52 -38.07 3.47
N GLN A 171 -14.71 -37.77 2.95
CA GLN A 171 -15.99 -38.26 3.52
C GLN A 171 -16.19 -39.76 3.30
N ASP A 172 -15.25 -40.44 2.65
CA ASP A 172 -15.31 -41.86 2.30
C ASP A 172 -15.03 -42.81 3.49
N GLU A 173 -14.53 -42.32 4.62
CA GLU A 173 -14.29 -43.15 5.82
C GLU A 173 -15.50 -43.29 6.76
N LEU A 174 -16.60 -42.56 6.53
CA LEU A 174 -17.79 -42.58 7.38
C LEU A 174 -18.87 -43.59 6.95
N ASN A 175 -18.65 -44.33 5.86
CA ASN A 175 -19.59 -45.32 5.32
C ASN A 175 -19.01 -46.74 5.16
N SER A 176 -17.88 -47.06 5.79
CA SER A 176 -17.29 -48.42 5.79
C SER A 176 -17.53 -49.18 7.09
#